data_AF-A0A842FUS6-F1
#
_entry.id   AF-A0A842FUS6-F1
#
_cell.length_a   1.000
_cell.length_b   1.000
_cell.length_c   1.000
_cell.angle_alpha   90.00
_cell.angle_beta   90.00
_cell.angle_gamma   90.00
#
_symmetry.space_group_name_H-M   'P 1'
#
loop_
_entity.id
_entity.type
_entity.pdbx_description
1 polymer ?
#
loop_
_entity_poly.entity_id
_entity_poly.type
_entity_poly.pdbx_seq_one_letter_code
_entity_poly.pdbx_strand_id
1 'polypeptide(L)'
;MSTQLNLKKLKKDYEDNSIVIFIGSGLSAPYGIPTWKRMIMSIAEEVAQGDLEFIKKAVENDLEKNNYWGAVEALKNYATLGDEDIQQYVCQMISRINADSNKCDNNYKDLKKLKCSTFLTTNYDNLLYQNLQTSLMPVALRDIDFNIQDLFKERRIINLHGNISNAGTIVLSSESYRELYDDLRYRQLMGLISGSKKMLFLGFSFDDYFMSKLLKSAREYFNGQHYIVLNNPDPSKVTMLKTEYGLNTIHYDHSNSNHVEEIRKILNFLLREESGDDDAMDKPKTEDITLIGANISDLNEDKSDSIFYKKILLENIDTSLANLSKSFFIASEVYIRELRASGMSIDVINAVFGKIFIAYQEIFSEIYVKYGDSEELLISMHRTLESIDFGRLKKFFSTNQMMDNEEIKGMIHI
;
A
#
# COMPACT_ATOMS: atom_id res chain seq x y z
N MET A 1 5.94 11.59 -4.59
CA MET A 1 4.78 11.88 -3.70
C MET A 1 3.88 10.66 -3.41
N SER A 2 3.63 9.73 -4.34
CA SER A 2 2.71 8.57 -4.14
C SER A 2 3.09 7.62 -2.98
N THR A 3 4.37 7.27 -2.83
CA THR A 3 4.82 6.23 -1.88
C THR A 3 4.53 6.55 -0.41
N GLN A 4 4.81 7.78 0.03
CA GLN A 4 4.61 8.17 1.42
C GLN A 4 3.12 8.17 1.81
N LEU A 5 2.24 8.53 0.88
CA LEU A 5 0.80 8.42 1.06
C LEU A 5 0.35 6.96 1.20
N ASN A 6 0.83 6.07 0.33
CA ASN A 6 0.51 4.65 0.41
C ASN A 6 1.04 4.01 1.71
N LEU A 7 2.22 4.42 2.18
CA LEU A 7 2.80 3.94 3.43
C LEU A 7 1.99 4.39 4.65
N LYS A 8 1.51 5.64 4.67
CA LYS A 8 0.60 6.13 5.73
C LYS A 8 -0.74 5.38 5.74
N LYS A 9 -1.32 5.13 4.56
CA LYS A 9 -2.55 4.31 4.44
C LYS A 9 -2.33 2.88 4.92
N LEU A 10 -1.20 2.27 4.56
CA LEU A 10 -0.83 0.95 5.04
C LEU A 10 -0.71 0.92 6.57
N LYS A 11 -0.08 1.92 7.19
CA LYS A 11 0.02 2.01 8.66
C LYS A 11 -1.36 2.05 9.32
N LYS A 12 -2.26 2.91 8.84
CA LYS A 12 -3.64 2.96 9.33
C LYS A 12 -4.35 1.61 9.19
N ASP A 13 -4.27 0.99 8.01
CA ASP A 13 -4.89 -0.30 7.78
C ASP A 13 -4.30 -1.41 8.68
N TYR A 14 -3.01 -1.33 9.00
CA TYR A 14 -2.32 -2.21 9.94
C TYR A 14 -2.83 -2.01 11.38
N GLU A 15 -2.97 -0.76 11.84
CA GLU A 15 -3.53 -0.41 13.16
C GLU A 15 -4.98 -0.88 13.31
N ASP A 16 -5.78 -0.80 12.24
CA ASP A 16 -7.16 -1.29 12.18
C ASP A 16 -7.25 -2.84 12.13
N ASN A 17 -6.13 -3.57 12.27
CA ASN A 17 -6.03 -5.02 12.12
C ASN A 17 -6.64 -5.54 10.80
N SER A 18 -6.58 -4.74 9.74
CA SER A 18 -7.19 -5.06 8.44
C SER A 18 -6.20 -5.71 7.45
N ILE A 19 -4.94 -5.89 7.86
CA ILE A 19 -3.86 -6.41 7.01
C ILE A 19 -3.60 -7.90 7.22
N VAL A 20 -3.46 -8.62 6.11
CA VAL A 20 -2.82 -9.95 6.06
C VAL A 20 -1.52 -9.85 5.27
N ILE A 21 -0.50 -10.59 5.70
CA ILE A 21 0.82 -10.56 5.06
C ILE A 21 0.87 -11.65 4.00
N PHE A 22 1.24 -11.30 2.77
CA PHE A 22 1.46 -12.24 1.67
C PHE A 22 2.94 -12.27 1.32
N ILE A 23 3.55 -13.46 1.34
CA ILE A 23 5.00 -13.64 1.25
C ILE A 23 5.36 -14.46 0.03
N GLY A 24 6.14 -13.86 -0.87
CA GLY A 24 6.76 -14.53 -2.00
C GLY A 24 8.21 -14.93 -1.76
N SER A 25 8.80 -15.57 -2.77
CA SER A 25 10.14 -16.21 -2.68
C SER A 25 11.27 -15.21 -2.41
N GLY A 26 11.05 -13.93 -2.68
CA GLY A 26 12.05 -12.87 -2.43
C GLY A 26 12.43 -12.73 -0.95
N LEU A 27 11.56 -13.11 -0.01
CA LEU A 27 11.88 -13.11 1.42
C LEU A 27 12.70 -14.32 1.87
N SER A 28 12.69 -15.42 1.10
CA SER A 28 13.53 -16.60 1.35
C SER A 28 14.92 -16.47 0.72
N ALA A 29 15.10 -15.58 -0.25
CA ALA A 29 16.36 -15.40 -0.99
C ALA A 29 17.59 -15.14 -0.11
N PRO A 30 17.54 -14.36 1.00
CA PRO A 30 18.69 -14.20 1.90
C PRO A 30 19.21 -15.52 2.49
N TYR A 31 18.36 -16.55 2.58
CA TYR A 31 18.73 -17.89 3.06
C TYR A 31 19.34 -18.78 1.97
N GLY A 32 19.54 -18.24 0.76
CA GLY A 32 20.01 -19.01 -0.39
C GLY A 32 18.91 -19.82 -1.08
N ILE A 33 17.65 -19.72 -0.63
CA ILE A 33 16.52 -20.37 -1.30
C ILE A 33 16.33 -19.72 -2.68
N PRO A 34 16.33 -20.50 -3.77
CA PRO A 34 16.16 -19.95 -5.11
C PRO A 34 14.76 -19.38 -5.32
N THR A 35 14.66 -18.31 -6.10
CA THR A 35 13.38 -17.86 -6.64
C THR A 35 12.83 -18.88 -7.62
N TRP A 36 11.54 -18.79 -7.95
CA TRP A 36 10.87 -19.64 -8.95
C TRP A 36 11.65 -19.80 -10.25
N LYS A 37 12.09 -18.67 -10.82
CA LYS A 37 12.90 -18.63 -12.03
C LYS A 37 14.20 -19.43 -11.88
N ARG A 38 14.94 -19.21 -10.79
CA ARG A 38 16.20 -19.92 -10.55
C ARG A 38 15.97 -21.40 -10.25
N MET A 39 14.90 -21.74 -9.55
CA MET A 39 14.53 -23.11 -9.20
C MET A 39 14.25 -23.94 -10.47
N ILE A 40 13.37 -23.45 -11.35
CA ILE A 40 13.08 -24.13 -12.62
C ILE A 40 14.33 -24.26 -13.49
N MET A 41 15.14 -23.19 -13.55
CA MET A 41 16.41 -23.23 -14.30
C MET A 41 17.38 -24.26 -13.71
N SER A 42 17.49 -24.38 -12.39
CA SER A 42 18.37 -25.36 -11.75
C SER A 42 17.90 -26.80 -11.97
N ILE A 43 16.59 -27.06 -12.06
CA ILE A 43 16.08 -28.36 -12.49
C ILE A 43 16.52 -28.62 -13.93
N ALA A 44 16.36 -27.65 -14.84
CA ALA A 44 16.83 -27.77 -16.22
C ALA A 44 18.34 -28.05 -16.30
N GLU A 45 19.16 -27.33 -15.52
CA GLU A 45 20.61 -27.53 -15.43
C GLU A 45 20.97 -28.97 -15.00
N GLU A 46 20.18 -29.59 -14.11
CA GLU A 46 20.41 -30.94 -13.60
C GLU A 46 19.98 -32.02 -14.61
N VAL A 47 18.82 -31.86 -15.26
CA VAL A 47 18.22 -32.92 -16.09
C VAL A 47 18.61 -32.84 -17.58
N ALA A 48 18.90 -31.65 -18.10
CA ALA A 48 19.17 -31.43 -19.51
C ALA A 48 20.68 -31.57 -19.81
N GLN A 49 21.18 -32.81 -19.88
CA GLN A 49 22.59 -33.08 -20.17
C GLN A 49 22.74 -33.80 -21.52
N GLY A 50 23.89 -33.64 -22.17
CA GLY A 50 24.18 -34.31 -23.45
C GLY A 50 23.22 -33.88 -24.56
N ASP A 51 22.53 -34.84 -25.19
CA ASP A 51 21.60 -34.58 -26.30
C ASP A 51 20.37 -33.72 -25.89
N LEU A 52 20.13 -33.57 -24.59
CA LEU A 52 19.02 -32.78 -24.04
C LEU A 52 19.39 -31.31 -23.74
N GLU A 53 20.62 -30.87 -24.02
CA GLU A 53 21.11 -29.52 -23.68
C GLU A 53 20.21 -28.40 -24.23
N PHE A 54 19.53 -28.64 -25.36
CA PHE A 54 18.59 -27.68 -25.97
C PHE A 54 17.42 -27.28 -25.04
N ILE A 55 17.05 -28.14 -24.08
CA ILE A 55 15.98 -27.88 -23.11
C ILE A 55 16.33 -26.66 -22.25
N LYS A 56 17.59 -26.49 -21.85
CA LYS A 56 18.02 -25.32 -21.06
C LYS A 56 17.67 -24.03 -21.78
N LYS A 57 17.90 -23.97 -23.10
CA LYS A 57 17.60 -22.78 -23.90
C LYS A 57 16.10 -22.55 -24.07
N ALA A 58 15.31 -23.63 -24.22
CA ALA A 58 13.86 -23.53 -24.26
C ALA A 58 13.29 -22.97 -22.94
N VAL A 59 13.72 -23.56 -21.82
CA VAL A 59 13.37 -23.13 -20.47
C VAL A 59 13.79 -21.68 -20.22
N GLU A 60 15.03 -21.31 -20.55
CA GLU A 60 15.54 -19.95 -20.38
C GLU A 60 14.69 -18.91 -21.14
N ASN A 61 14.34 -19.19 -22.39
CA ASN A 61 13.52 -18.29 -23.24
C ASN A 61 12.12 -18.07 -22.64
N ASP A 62 11.49 -19.12 -22.10
CA ASP A 62 10.21 -18.99 -21.41
C ASP A 62 10.36 -18.20 -20.10
N LEU A 63 11.40 -18.47 -19.31
CA LEU A 63 11.68 -17.75 -18.06
C LEU A 63 12.08 -16.29 -18.26
N GLU A 64 12.68 -15.91 -19.39
CA GLU A 64 12.93 -14.52 -19.78
C GLU A 64 11.62 -13.75 -20.03
N LYS A 65 10.57 -14.46 -20.47
CA LYS A 65 9.23 -13.91 -20.69
C LYS A 65 8.30 -14.06 -19.48
N ASN A 66 8.81 -14.51 -18.33
CA ASN A 66 8.04 -14.89 -17.14
C ASN A 66 6.98 -15.97 -17.42
N ASN A 67 7.16 -16.79 -18.45
CA ASN A 67 6.29 -17.92 -18.78
C ASN A 67 6.70 -19.17 -17.98
N TYR A 68 6.43 -19.17 -16.68
CA TYR A 68 6.79 -20.29 -15.81
C TYR A 68 6.13 -21.61 -16.21
N TRP A 69 4.88 -21.55 -16.70
CA TRP A 69 4.16 -22.74 -17.16
C TRP A 69 4.82 -23.37 -18.40
N GLY A 70 5.19 -22.55 -19.41
CA GLY A 70 5.90 -23.04 -20.58
C GLY A 70 7.25 -23.65 -20.23
N ALA A 71 7.99 -23.02 -19.31
CA ALA A 71 9.26 -23.54 -18.83
C ALA A 71 9.13 -24.91 -18.14
N VAL A 72 8.12 -25.08 -17.29
CA VAL A 72 7.83 -26.37 -16.63
C VAL A 72 7.32 -27.40 -17.64
N GLU A 73 6.49 -27.00 -18.60
CA GLU A 73 6.00 -27.87 -19.66
C GLU A 73 7.12 -28.35 -20.59
N ALA A 74 8.12 -27.50 -20.88
CA ALA A 74 9.31 -27.89 -21.61
C ALA A 74 10.09 -28.99 -20.86
N LEU A 75 10.23 -28.87 -19.53
CA LEU A 75 10.84 -29.93 -18.71
C LEU A 75 10.05 -31.23 -18.78
N LYS A 76 8.72 -31.18 -18.61
CA LYS A 76 7.86 -32.37 -18.69
C LYS A 76 7.95 -33.05 -20.05
N ASN A 77 7.84 -32.28 -21.13
CA ASN A 77 7.74 -32.81 -22.50
C ASN A 77 9.07 -33.31 -23.04
N TYR A 78 10.17 -32.60 -22.80
CA TYR A 78 11.46 -32.91 -23.42
C TYR A 78 12.39 -33.74 -22.52
N ALA A 79 12.27 -33.62 -21.19
CA ALA A 79 13.04 -34.43 -20.24
C ALA A 79 12.22 -35.61 -19.66
N THR A 80 11.00 -35.84 -20.17
CA THR A 80 10.10 -36.93 -19.75
C THR A 80 9.86 -36.98 -18.24
N LEU A 81 9.77 -35.81 -17.60
CA LEU A 81 9.49 -35.69 -16.17
C LEU A 81 7.98 -35.65 -15.90
N GLY A 82 7.54 -36.36 -14.88
CA GLY A 82 6.22 -36.18 -14.27
C GLY A 82 6.19 -35.01 -13.28
N ASP A 83 4.99 -34.66 -12.82
CA ASP A 83 4.84 -33.67 -11.74
C ASP A 83 5.55 -34.14 -10.46
N GLU A 84 5.43 -35.42 -10.12
CA GLU A 84 6.09 -36.01 -8.95
C GLU A 84 7.61 -35.83 -9.00
N ASP A 85 8.24 -36.06 -10.16
CA ASP A 85 9.69 -35.89 -10.32
C ASP A 85 10.12 -34.44 -10.05
N ILE A 86 9.41 -33.49 -10.65
CA ILE A 86 9.68 -32.05 -10.48
C ILE A 86 9.51 -31.66 -9.01
N GLN A 87 8.44 -32.12 -8.35
CA GLN A 87 8.21 -31.86 -6.93
C GLN A 87 9.33 -32.43 -6.06
N GLN A 88 9.83 -33.64 -6.37
CA GLN A 88 10.96 -34.23 -5.67
C GLN A 88 12.25 -33.45 -5.88
N TYR A 89 12.54 -32.98 -7.10
CA TYR A 89 13.69 -32.10 -7.36
C TYR A 89 13.62 -30.82 -6.51
N VAL A 90 12.45 -30.20 -6.41
CA VAL A 90 12.22 -29.03 -5.55
C VAL A 90 12.51 -29.35 -4.08
N CYS A 91 11.93 -30.44 -3.56
CA CYS A 91 12.16 -30.89 -2.18
C CYS A 91 13.65 -31.12 -1.90
N GLN A 92 14.36 -31.83 -2.78
CA GLN A 92 15.78 -32.11 -2.64
C GLN A 92 16.61 -30.83 -2.68
N MET A 93 16.33 -29.94 -3.63
CA MET A 93 17.03 -28.67 -3.79
C MET A 93 16.94 -27.82 -2.52
N ILE A 94 15.73 -27.64 -2.00
CA ILE A 94 15.51 -26.83 -0.79
C ILE A 94 16.10 -27.52 0.45
N SER A 95 15.95 -28.84 0.58
CA SER A 95 16.45 -29.60 1.74
C SER A 95 17.99 -29.61 1.83
N ARG A 96 18.70 -29.48 0.71
CA ARG A 96 20.17 -29.37 0.68
C ARG A 96 20.67 -28.01 1.20
N ILE A 97 19.80 -26.99 1.25
CA ILE A 97 20.19 -25.65 1.69
C ILE A 97 20.19 -25.62 3.21
N ASN A 98 21.38 -25.53 3.81
CA ASN A 98 21.55 -25.36 5.24
C ASN A 98 21.26 -23.90 5.64
N ALA A 99 19.98 -23.55 5.67
CA ALA A 99 19.51 -22.24 6.08
C ALA A 99 19.53 -22.13 7.61
N ASP A 100 20.65 -21.67 8.17
CA ASP A 100 20.72 -21.30 9.59
C ASP A 100 19.90 -20.02 9.82
N SER A 101 18.66 -20.20 10.32
CA SER A 101 17.71 -19.12 10.62
C SER A 101 18.29 -18.03 11.53
N ASN A 102 19.29 -18.37 12.35
CA ASN A 102 19.86 -17.47 13.33
C ASN A 102 20.96 -16.57 12.76
N LYS A 103 21.70 -17.02 11.74
CA LYS A 103 22.87 -16.31 11.21
C LYS A 103 22.58 -15.34 10.07
N CYS A 104 21.52 -15.58 9.30
CA CYS A 104 21.20 -14.72 8.16
C CYS A 104 20.39 -13.48 8.61
N ASP A 105 20.75 -12.31 8.08
CA ASP A 105 19.91 -11.11 8.23
C ASP A 105 18.67 -11.23 7.33
N ASN A 106 17.49 -11.07 7.90
CA ASN A 106 16.24 -11.40 7.22
C ASN A 106 15.03 -10.63 7.77
N ASN A 107 13.96 -10.56 6.97
CA ASN A 107 12.72 -9.89 7.36
C ASN A 107 11.73 -10.77 8.14
N TYR A 108 11.92 -12.09 8.24
CA TYR A 108 11.02 -12.93 9.04
C TYR A 108 11.09 -12.59 10.54
N LYS A 109 12.27 -12.21 11.04
CA LYS A 109 12.45 -11.67 12.40
C LYS A 109 11.67 -10.37 12.60
N ASP A 110 11.54 -9.54 11.57
CA ASP A 110 10.74 -8.30 11.61
C ASP A 110 9.24 -8.62 11.57
N LEU A 111 8.82 -9.55 10.71
CA LEU A 111 7.43 -10.02 10.64
C LEU A 111 6.96 -10.66 11.95
N LYS A 112 7.85 -11.31 12.72
CA LYS A 112 7.54 -11.87 14.04
C LYS A 112 6.94 -10.80 14.98
N LYS A 113 7.39 -9.56 14.87
CA LYS A 113 6.98 -8.44 15.73
C LYS A 113 5.60 -7.87 15.35
N LEU A 114 5.14 -8.07 14.12
CA LEU A 114 3.86 -7.56 13.65
C LEU A 114 2.68 -8.22 14.36
N LYS A 115 1.66 -7.43 14.68
CA LYS A 115 0.37 -7.86 15.26
C LYS A 115 -0.60 -8.41 14.19
N CYS A 116 -0.08 -9.10 13.16
CA CYS A 116 -0.90 -9.72 12.12
C CYS A 116 -1.24 -11.17 12.47
N SER A 117 -2.49 -11.58 12.28
CA SER A 117 -2.96 -12.93 12.57
C SER A 117 -2.83 -13.92 11.41
N THR A 118 -2.76 -13.46 10.17
CA THR A 118 -2.68 -14.39 9.02
C THR A 118 -1.53 -14.04 8.10
N PHE A 119 -0.72 -15.05 7.81
CA PHE A 119 0.39 -15.03 6.87
C PHE A 119 0.08 -16.02 5.75
N LEU A 120 0.01 -15.53 4.52
CA LEU A 120 -0.11 -16.33 3.32
C LEU A 120 1.27 -16.43 2.67
N THR A 121 1.64 -17.58 2.14
CA THR A 121 2.88 -17.71 1.38
C THR A 121 2.75 -18.68 0.22
N THR A 122 3.44 -18.38 -0.87
CA THR A 122 3.66 -19.32 -1.98
C THR A 122 4.97 -20.09 -1.85
N ASN A 123 5.75 -19.83 -0.80
CA ASN A 123 7.06 -20.44 -0.61
C ASN A 123 6.91 -21.86 -0.08
N TYR A 124 7.77 -22.76 -0.57
CA TYR A 124 7.77 -24.16 -0.17
C TYR A 124 8.57 -24.45 1.09
N ASP A 125 9.53 -23.58 1.42
CA ASP A 125 10.39 -23.73 2.59
C ASP A 125 9.62 -23.49 3.91
N ASN A 126 10.21 -23.96 5.01
CA ASN A 126 9.65 -23.83 6.35
C ASN A 126 10.21 -22.63 7.13
N LEU A 127 10.96 -21.72 6.48
CA LEU A 127 11.70 -20.66 7.17
C LEU A 127 10.78 -19.64 7.83
N LEU A 128 9.65 -19.34 7.20
CA LEU A 128 8.64 -18.46 7.80
C LEU A 128 8.16 -19.02 9.14
N TYR A 129 7.81 -20.30 9.19
CA TYR A 129 7.36 -20.96 10.41
C TYR A 129 8.46 -21.02 11.48
N GLN A 130 9.68 -21.40 11.09
CA GLN A 130 10.84 -21.47 11.99
C GLN A 130 11.15 -20.12 12.65
N ASN A 131 10.96 -19.01 11.94
CA ASN A 131 11.21 -17.67 12.47
C ASN A 131 10.03 -17.12 13.29
N LEU A 132 8.79 -17.27 12.82
CA LEU A 132 7.60 -16.76 13.50
C LEU A 132 7.29 -17.56 14.78
N GLN A 133 7.53 -18.88 14.77
CA GLN A 133 7.24 -19.81 15.86
C GLN A 133 5.78 -19.68 16.34
N THR A 134 4.84 -19.78 15.40
CA THR A 134 3.40 -19.76 15.71
C THR A 134 3.00 -20.98 16.54
N SER A 135 1.98 -20.84 17.39
CA SER A 135 1.41 -21.96 18.16
C SER A 135 0.78 -23.02 17.25
N LEU A 136 0.18 -22.57 16.14
CA LEU A 136 -0.41 -23.43 15.13
C LEU A 136 0.61 -23.81 14.07
N MET A 137 0.56 -25.07 13.62
CA MET A 137 1.35 -25.56 12.50
C MET A 137 0.92 -24.89 11.19
N PRO A 138 1.85 -24.69 10.24
CA PRO A 138 1.48 -24.27 8.89
C PRO A 138 0.53 -25.27 8.26
N VAL A 139 -0.48 -24.77 7.57
CA VAL A 139 -1.47 -25.59 6.87
C VAL A 139 -1.36 -25.35 5.37
N ALA A 140 -1.29 -26.42 4.59
CA ALA A 140 -1.44 -26.28 3.15
C ALA A 140 -2.89 -25.88 2.86
N LEU A 141 -3.05 -24.95 1.95
CA LEU A 141 -4.34 -24.42 1.55
C LEU A 141 -5.38 -25.47 1.18
N ARG A 142 -4.95 -26.54 0.50
CA ARG A 142 -5.80 -27.68 0.11
C ARG A 142 -6.29 -28.53 1.29
N ASP A 143 -5.60 -28.42 2.42
CA ASP A 143 -5.85 -29.19 3.65
C ASP A 143 -6.60 -28.35 4.70
N ILE A 144 -7.10 -27.16 4.34
CA ILE A 144 -7.88 -26.33 5.26
C ILE A 144 -9.25 -26.97 5.50
N ASP A 145 -9.48 -27.40 6.74
CA ASP A 145 -10.71 -28.03 7.22
C ASP A 145 -11.30 -27.34 8.48
N PHE A 146 -10.64 -26.31 8.99
CA PHE A 146 -11.07 -25.58 10.19
C PHE A 146 -12.17 -24.55 9.92
N ASN A 147 -12.84 -24.11 10.98
CA ASN A 147 -13.89 -23.10 10.91
C ASN A 147 -13.36 -21.75 10.38
N ILE A 148 -13.89 -21.33 9.23
CA ILE A 148 -13.46 -20.11 8.54
C ILE A 148 -13.63 -18.84 9.36
N GLN A 149 -14.60 -18.79 10.28
CA GLN A 149 -14.81 -17.64 11.17
C GLN A 149 -13.63 -17.43 12.12
N ASP A 150 -12.87 -18.49 12.36
CA ASP A 150 -11.70 -18.41 13.22
C ASP A 150 -10.48 -17.92 12.46
N LEU A 151 -10.47 -17.89 11.11
CA LEU A 151 -9.29 -17.63 10.26
C LEU A 151 -8.36 -16.51 10.75
N PHE A 152 -8.94 -15.37 11.15
CA PHE A 152 -8.19 -14.19 11.59
C PHE A 152 -8.02 -14.04 13.11
N LYS A 153 -8.51 -15.00 13.92
CA LYS A 153 -8.44 -14.93 15.40
C LYS A 153 -7.09 -15.32 15.97
N GLU A 154 -6.43 -16.31 15.36
CA GLU A 154 -5.14 -16.82 15.81
C GLU A 154 -4.07 -16.68 14.73
N ARG A 155 -2.82 -16.54 15.17
CA ARG A 155 -1.66 -16.38 14.31
C ARG A 155 -1.38 -17.66 13.53
N ARG A 156 -1.61 -17.65 12.21
CA ARG A 156 -1.47 -18.80 11.31
C ARG A 156 -0.67 -18.49 10.06
N ILE A 157 -0.05 -19.55 9.54
CA ILE A 157 0.62 -19.57 8.24
C ILE A 157 -0.17 -20.51 7.32
N ILE A 158 -0.52 -20.02 6.13
CA ILE A 158 -1.18 -20.80 5.08
C ILE A 158 -0.26 -20.87 3.88
N ASN A 159 0.17 -22.08 3.53
CA ASN A 159 0.97 -22.36 2.35
C ASN A 159 0.05 -22.56 1.15
N LEU A 160 -0.01 -21.58 0.26
CA LEU A 160 -0.88 -21.59 -0.91
C LEU A 160 -0.43 -22.64 -1.93
N HIS A 161 0.87 -22.81 -2.12
CA HIS A 161 1.41 -23.74 -3.12
C HIS A 161 1.99 -25.00 -2.50
N GLY A 162 1.59 -25.34 -1.28
CA GLY A 162 2.14 -26.47 -0.53
C GLY A 162 3.51 -26.18 0.09
N ASN A 163 4.16 -27.22 0.60
CA ASN A 163 5.46 -27.11 1.25
C ASN A 163 6.29 -28.39 1.09
N ILE A 164 7.60 -28.28 1.33
CA ILE A 164 8.55 -29.40 1.15
C ILE A 164 8.31 -30.59 2.10
N SER A 165 7.54 -30.42 3.17
CA SER A 165 7.20 -31.51 4.11
C SER A 165 6.21 -32.50 3.49
N ASN A 166 5.50 -32.10 2.42
CA ASN A 166 4.67 -32.97 1.62
C ASN A 166 4.79 -32.61 0.13
N ALA A 167 5.70 -33.28 -0.58
CA ALA A 167 6.03 -33.01 -1.97
C ALA A 167 4.79 -32.98 -2.89
N GLY A 168 3.80 -33.86 -2.68
CA GLY A 168 2.58 -33.90 -3.49
C GLY A 168 1.68 -32.67 -3.38
N THR A 169 1.96 -31.77 -2.43
CA THR A 169 1.25 -30.48 -2.27
C THR A 169 1.86 -29.35 -3.07
N ILE A 170 3.07 -29.53 -3.62
CA ILE A 170 3.82 -28.51 -4.35
C ILE A 170 3.10 -28.18 -5.68
N VAL A 171 2.77 -26.90 -5.86
CA VAL A 171 2.08 -26.40 -7.05
C VAL A 171 3.05 -25.61 -7.93
N LEU A 172 3.37 -26.14 -9.11
CA LEU A 172 4.37 -25.59 -10.04
C LEU A 172 3.99 -25.73 -11.52
N SER A 173 3.43 -26.88 -11.90
CA SER A 173 2.95 -27.15 -13.27
C SER A 173 1.62 -26.45 -13.57
N SER A 174 1.30 -26.23 -14.84
CA SER A 174 -0.02 -25.72 -15.25
C SER A 174 -1.18 -26.63 -14.84
N GLU A 175 -0.93 -27.94 -14.68
CA GLU A 175 -1.88 -28.93 -14.19
C GLU A 175 -2.16 -28.76 -12.70
N SER A 176 -1.12 -28.79 -11.86
CA SER A 176 -1.26 -28.56 -10.41
C SER A 176 -1.86 -27.19 -10.07
N TYR A 177 -1.57 -26.16 -10.87
CA TYR A 177 -2.22 -24.84 -10.77
C TYR A 177 -3.73 -24.93 -11.04
N ARG A 178 -4.15 -25.61 -12.12
CA ARG A 178 -5.57 -25.79 -12.46
C ARG A 178 -6.29 -26.60 -11.38
N GLU A 179 -5.71 -27.69 -10.92
CA GLU A 179 -6.28 -28.51 -9.85
C GLU A 179 -6.53 -27.70 -8.58
N LEU A 180 -5.55 -26.90 -8.14
CA LEU A 180 -5.69 -26.07 -6.96
C LEU A 180 -6.74 -24.96 -7.14
N TYR A 181 -6.75 -24.31 -8.30
CA TYR A 181 -7.46 -23.06 -8.50
C TYR A 181 -8.85 -23.20 -9.13
N ASP A 182 -9.16 -24.34 -9.74
CA ASP A 182 -10.52 -24.69 -10.15
C ASP A 182 -11.37 -25.17 -8.97
N ASP A 183 -10.73 -25.61 -7.86
CA ASP A 183 -11.40 -25.94 -6.60
C ASP A 183 -12.20 -24.73 -6.08
N LEU A 184 -13.52 -24.92 -5.96
CA LEU A 184 -14.44 -23.87 -5.52
C LEU A 184 -14.13 -23.40 -4.09
N ARG A 185 -13.71 -24.31 -3.20
CA ARG A 185 -13.40 -24.00 -1.80
C ARG A 185 -12.25 -23.01 -1.74
N TYR A 186 -11.22 -23.23 -2.57
CA TYR A 186 -10.08 -22.34 -2.64
C TYR A 186 -10.48 -20.94 -3.14
N ARG A 187 -11.20 -20.87 -4.25
CA ARG A 187 -11.66 -19.58 -4.81
C ARG A 187 -12.50 -18.80 -3.82
N GLN A 188 -13.40 -19.47 -3.10
CA GLN A 188 -14.21 -18.85 -2.06
C GLN A 188 -13.36 -18.36 -0.89
N LEU A 189 -12.42 -19.17 -0.40
CA LEU A 189 -11.50 -18.77 0.68
C LEU A 189 -10.67 -17.55 0.30
N MET A 190 -10.08 -17.53 -0.89
CA MET A 190 -9.30 -16.37 -1.34
C MET A 190 -10.15 -15.14 -1.54
N GLY A 191 -11.35 -15.30 -2.11
CA GLY A 191 -12.32 -14.21 -2.25
C GLY A 191 -12.72 -13.63 -0.89
N LEU A 192 -12.96 -14.48 0.10
CA LEU A 192 -13.23 -14.07 1.48
C LEU A 192 -12.06 -13.30 2.09
N ILE A 193 -10.82 -13.77 1.91
CA ILE A 193 -9.64 -13.08 2.43
C ILE A 193 -9.47 -11.72 1.75
N SER A 194 -9.52 -11.67 0.41
CA SER A 194 -9.36 -10.41 -0.35
C SER A 194 -10.49 -9.43 -0.11
N GLY A 195 -11.70 -9.91 0.19
CA GLY A 195 -12.86 -9.09 0.50
C GLY A 195 -12.90 -8.60 1.95
N SER A 196 -12.35 -9.37 2.89
CA SER A 196 -12.40 -9.06 4.34
C SER A 196 -11.15 -8.35 4.85
N LYS A 197 -10.01 -8.51 4.17
CA LYS A 197 -8.70 -7.99 4.57
C LYS A 197 -7.94 -7.45 3.36
N LYS A 198 -7.04 -6.52 3.62
CA LYS A 198 -6.09 -6.01 2.64
C LYS A 198 -4.82 -6.86 2.69
N MET A 199 -4.35 -7.31 1.54
CA MET A 199 -3.09 -8.06 1.44
C MET A 199 -1.90 -7.11 1.31
N LEU A 200 -0.84 -7.36 2.09
CA LEU A 200 0.47 -6.74 1.93
C LEU A 200 1.44 -7.76 1.32
N PHE A 201 1.74 -7.59 0.04
CA PHE A 201 2.67 -8.44 -0.71
C PHE A 201 4.12 -8.03 -0.48
N LEU A 202 4.94 -8.95 0.04
CA LEU A 202 6.36 -8.80 0.31
C LEU A 202 7.17 -9.86 -0.46
N GLY A 203 8.25 -9.45 -1.12
CA GLY A 203 9.12 -10.37 -1.87
C GLY A 203 8.42 -11.07 -3.03
N PHE A 204 7.42 -10.42 -3.61
CA PHE A 204 6.55 -10.96 -4.65
C PHE A 204 6.68 -10.12 -5.92
N SER A 205 6.98 -10.75 -7.05
CA SER A 205 7.22 -10.07 -8.33
C SER A 205 5.94 -9.71 -9.10
N PHE A 206 4.79 -10.25 -8.67
CA PHE A 206 3.48 -10.14 -9.31
C PHE A 206 3.36 -10.89 -10.65
N ASP A 207 4.08 -12.00 -10.82
CA ASP A 207 4.00 -12.82 -12.04
C ASP A 207 3.06 -14.03 -11.91
N ASP A 208 2.47 -14.26 -10.73
CA ASP A 208 1.50 -15.35 -10.52
C ASP A 208 0.18 -15.01 -11.22
N TYR A 209 -0.17 -15.83 -12.20
CA TYR A 209 -1.38 -15.67 -13.00
C TYR A 209 -2.67 -15.72 -12.19
N PHE A 210 -2.74 -16.60 -11.19
CA PHE A 210 -3.94 -16.74 -10.37
C PHE A 210 -4.08 -15.56 -9.42
N MET A 211 -3.01 -15.13 -8.76
CA MET A 211 -3.05 -13.91 -7.93
C MET A 211 -3.48 -12.71 -8.76
N SER A 212 -2.97 -12.59 -9.98
CA SER A 212 -3.36 -11.53 -10.91
C SER A 212 -4.86 -11.57 -11.21
N LYS A 213 -5.43 -12.74 -11.52
CA LYS A 213 -6.87 -12.93 -11.71
C LYS A 213 -7.68 -12.58 -10.47
N LEU A 214 -7.30 -13.09 -9.31
CA LEU A 214 -7.99 -12.86 -8.04
C LEU A 214 -8.08 -11.36 -7.75
N LEU A 215 -6.96 -10.65 -7.83
CA LEU A 215 -6.91 -9.22 -7.53
C LEU A 215 -7.65 -8.39 -8.59
N LYS A 216 -7.58 -8.79 -9.85
CA LYS A 216 -8.35 -8.15 -10.92
C LYS A 216 -9.86 -8.28 -10.67
N SER A 217 -10.35 -9.48 -10.34
CA SER A 217 -11.75 -9.67 -9.97
C SER A 217 -12.12 -8.90 -8.70
N ALA A 218 -11.27 -8.90 -7.68
CA ALA A 218 -11.51 -8.10 -6.47
C ALA A 218 -11.60 -6.60 -6.78
N ARG A 219 -10.78 -6.10 -7.71
CA ARG A 219 -10.79 -4.72 -8.19
C ARG A 219 -12.06 -4.41 -8.98
N GLU A 220 -12.42 -5.25 -9.95
CA GLU A 220 -13.56 -5.06 -10.85
C GLU A 220 -14.90 -5.12 -10.10
N TYR A 221 -15.09 -6.10 -9.22
CA TYR A 221 -16.39 -6.33 -8.57
C TYR A 221 -16.56 -5.57 -7.24
N PHE A 222 -15.47 -5.29 -6.52
CA PHE A 222 -15.55 -4.77 -5.14
C PHE A 222 -14.68 -3.53 -4.91
N ASN A 223 -14.03 -3.00 -5.95
CA ASN A 223 -13.06 -1.90 -5.83
C ASN A 223 -11.96 -2.21 -4.80
N GLY A 224 -11.59 -3.50 -4.68
CA GLY A 224 -10.61 -4.00 -3.72
C GLY A 224 -9.28 -3.25 -3.80
N GLN A 225 -8.66 -3.04 -2.64
CA GLN A 225 -7.37 -2.37 -2.53
C GLN A 225 -6.40 -3.16 -1.66
N HIS A 226 -5.18 -3.31 -2.17
CA HIS A 226 -4.12 -4.08 -1.54
C HIS A 226 -2.80 -3.31 -1.66
N TYR A 227 -1.73 -3.84 -1.08
CA TYR A 227 -0.41 -3.21 -1.05
C TYR A 227 0.65 -4.14 -1.56
N ILE A 228 1.62 -3.63 -2.32
CA ILE A 228 2.78 -4.39 -2.77
C ILE A 228 4.06 -3.58 -2.56
N VAL A 229 5.08 -4.20 -1.98
CA VAL A 229 6.38 -3.59 -1.73
C VAL A 229 7.33 -3.99 -2.85
N LEU A 230 7.77 -3.00 -3.66
CA LEU A 230 8.62 -3.22 -4.83
C LEU A 230 9.87 -2.34 -4.79
N ASN A 231 10.98 -2.91 -5.25
CA ASN A 231 12.22 -2.17 -5.44
C ASN A 231 12.19 -1.42 -6.78
N ASN A 232 12.35 -0.09 -6.75
CA ASN A 232 12.43 0.79 -7.93
C ASN A 232 11.57 0.34 -9.13
N PRO A 233 10.25 0.13 -8.95
CA PRO A 233 9.41 -0.33 -10.04
C PRO A 233 9.23 0.76 -11.10
N ASP A 234 9.13 0.34 -12.36
CA ASP A 234 8.83 1.24 -13.47
C ASP A 234 7.47 1.96 -13.27
N PRO A 235 7.35 3.26 -13.56
CA PRO A 235 6.10 4.01 -13.40
C PRO A 235 4.89 3.42 -14.15
N SER A 236 5.11 2.79 -15.31
CA SER A 236 4.05 2.11 -16.06
C SER A 236 3.54 0.87 -15.31
N LYS A 237 4.46 0.08 -14.73
CA LYS A 237 4.10 -1.07 -13.88
C LYS A 237 3.31 -0.61 -12.65
N VAL A 238 3.73 0.47 -12.00
CA VAL A 238 3.03 1.04 -10.83
C VAL A 238 1.61 1.48 -11.18
N THR A 239 1.45 2.12 -12.34
CA THR A 239 0.15 2.59 -12.82
C THR A 239 -0.75 1.40 -13.13
N MET A 240 -0.27 0.41 -13.89
CA MET A 240 -0.98 -0.83 -14.21
C MET A 240 -1.43 -1.58 -12.95
N LEU A 241 -0.52 -1.78 -11.99
CA LEU A 241 -0.82 -2.44 -10.71
C LEU A 241 -1.96 -1.74 -9.96
N LYS A 242 -1.94 -0.41 -9.93
CA LYS A 242 -2.98 0.38 -9.27
C LYS A 242 -4.31 0.33 -10.01
N THR A 243 -4.31 0.50 -11.33
CA THR A 243 -5.55 0.63 -12.12
C THR A 243 -6.25 -0.71 -12.31
N GLU A 244 -5.51 -1.74 -12.70
CA GLU A 244 -6.07 -3.05 -13.07
C GLU A 244 -6.28 -3.97 -11.85
N TYR A 245 -5.41 -3.87 -10.83
CA TYR A 245 -5.39 -4.83 -9.72
C TYR A 245 -5.65 -4.19 -8.35
N GLY A 246 -5.83 -2.87 -8.27
CA GLY A 246 -6.04 -2.16 -7.01
C GLY A 246 -4.82 -2.21 -6.08
N LEU A 247 -3.62 -2.41 -6.62
CA LEU A 247 -2.39 -2.53 -5.85
C LEU A 247 -1.72 -1.18 -5.65
N ASN A 248 -1.77 -0.68 -4.41
CA ASN A 248 -1.02 0.49 -3.98
C ASN A 248 0.44 0.10 -3.77
N THR A 249 1.31 0.56 -4.65
CA THR A 249 2.73 0.21 -4.59
C THR A 249 3.45 1.06 -3.54
N ILE A 250 4.26 0.41 -2.69
CA ILE A 250 5.20 1.03 -1.76
C ILE A 250 6.59 0.77 -2.32
N HIS A 251 7.24 1.84 -2.76
CA HIS A 251 8.51 1.77 -3.45
C HIS A 251 9.63 1.88 -2.42
N TYR A 252 10.70 1.13 -2.62
CA TYR A 252 11.96 1.33 -1.92
C TYR A 252 13.12 1.25 -2.92
N ASP A 253 14.28 1.72 -2.49
CA ASP A 253 15.51 1.70 -3.27
C ASP A 253 16.62 1.03 -2.47
N HIS A 254 17.09 -0.14 -2.92
CA HIS A 254 18.21 -0.83 -2.29
C HIS A 254 19.59 -0.38 -2.81
N SER A 255 19.68 0.61 -3.71
CA SER A 255 20.96 0.96 -4.37
C SER A 255 22.04 1.39 -3.38
N ASN A 256 21.64 1.95 -2.23
CA ASN A 256 22.54 2.38 -1.16
C ASN A 256 22.55 1.42 0.06
N SER A 257 21.91 0.25 -0.04
CA SER A 257 21.72 -0.70 1.07
C SER A 257 21.46 -2.12 0.53
N ASN A 258 20.53 -2.86 1.12
CA ASN A 258 20.05 -4.15 0.62
C ASN A 258 18.53 -4.27 0.81
N HIS A 259 17.92 -5.24 0.11
CA HIS A 259 16.47 -5.47 0.18
C HIS A 259 15.95 -5.69 1.61
N VAL A 260 16.73 -6.40 2.44
CA VAL A 260 16.33 -6.74 3.82
C VAL A 260 16.21 -5.47 4.66
N GLU A 261 17.20 -4.57 4.58
CA GLU A 261 17.20 -3.30 5.31
C GLU A 261 16.06 -2.37 4.89
N GLU A 262 15.80 -2.24 3.59
CA GLU A 262 14.74 -1.35 3.11
C GLU A 262 13.34 -1.87 3.45
N ILE A 263 13.10 -3.18 3.30
CA ILE A 263 11.85 -3.80 3.74
C ILE A 263 11.71 -3.66 5.26
N ARG A 264 12.79 -3.83 6.01
CA ARG A 264 12.79 -3.64 7.47
C ARG A 264 12.41 -2.22 7.88
N LYS A 265 12.85 -1.19 7.15
CA LYS A 265 12.42 0.21 7.41
C LYS A 265 10.91 0.36 7.27
N ILE A 266 10.32 -0.24 6.23
CA ILE A 266 8.86 -0.24 6.01
C ILE A 266 8.15 -0.97 7.15
N LEU A 267 8.61 -2.17 7.53
CA LEU A 267 7.99 -2.96 8.61
C LEU A 267 8.12 -2.26 9.97
N ASN A 268 9.27 -1.69 10.27
CA ASN A 268 9.48 -0.91 11.49
C ASN A 268 8.61 0.33 11.53
N PHE A 269 8.33 0.97 10.38
CA PHE A 269 7.40 2.09 10.32
C PHE A 269 5.98 1.68 10.75
N LEU A 270 5.53 0.45 10.43
CA LEU A 270 4.24 -0.07 10.88
C LEU A 270 4.21 -0.37 12.39
N LEU A 271 5.35 -0.79 12.95
CA LEU A 271 5.49 -1.15 14.36
C LEU A 271 5.66 0.05 15.29
N ARG A 272 5.97 1.23 14.74
CA ARG A 272 5.99 2.46 15.53
C ARG A 272 4.57 2.71 16.01
N GLU A 273 4.33 2.35 17.26
CA GLU A 273 3.21 2.91 18.00
C GLU A 273 3.36 4.42 17.88
N GLU A 274 2.28 5.12 17.54
CA GLU A 274 2.21 6.52 17.93
C GLU A 274 2.19 6.48 19.45
N SER A 275 3.38 6.48 20.05
CA SER A 275 3.52 6.78 21.47
C SER A 275 2.67 8.01 21.71
N GLY A 276 1.78 7.94 22.69
CA GLY A 276 1.26 9.13 23.37
C GLY A 276 2.36 9.87 24.13
N ASP A 277 3.56 9.93 23.53
CA ASP A 277 4.81 10.54 23.94
C ASP A 277 5.81 10.65 22.74
N ASP A 278 5.36 10.50 21.48
CA ASP A 278 6.01 11.12 20.31
C ASP A 278 5.49 12.56 20.08
N ASP A 279 4.93 13.16 21.15
CA ASP A 279 4.91 14.61 21.43
C ASP A 279 6.30 15.13 21.92
N ALA A 280 7.35 14.29 21.86
CA ALA A 280 8.71 14.70 22.16
C ALA A 280 9.80 13.91 21.39
N MET A 281 10.00 14.18 20.10
CA MET A 281 11.34 14.32 19.53
C MET A 281 11.34 15.48 18.54
N ASP A 282 12.09 16.51 18.92
CA ASP A 282 12.05 17.89 18.46
C ASP A 282 10.65 18.55 18.57
N LYS A 283 10.23 18.98 19.78
CA LYS A 283 10.59 20.35 20.14
C LYS A 283 11.95 20.72 19.52
N PRO A 284 11.99 21.43 18.37
CA PRO A 284 12.98 22.49 18.36
C PRO A 284 12.81 23.15 19.74
N LYS A 285 13.91 23.56 20.38
CA LYS A 285 13.77 24.75 21.25
C LYS A 285 12.71 25.60 20.60
N THR A 286 11.64 25.94 21.31
CA THR A 286 10.63 26.90 20.84
C THR A 286 11.38 28.14 20.36
N GLU A 287 11.89 28.10 19.14
CA GLU A 287 11.57 29.01 18.10
C GLU A 287 10.14 28.61 17.82
N ASP A 288 9.24 29.33 18.48
CA ASP A 288 7.88 29.44 18.03
C ASP A 288 7.87 29.35 16.50
N ILE A 289 7.34 28.25 15.94
CA ILE A 289 7.11 28.19 14.49
C ILE A 289 6.09 29.28 14.23
N THR A 290 6.62 30.43 13.84
CA THR A 290 5.84 31.60 13.49
C THR A 290 5.30 31.30 12.12
N LEU A 291 3.98 31.11 12.02
CA LEU A 291 3.35 31.08 10.71
C LEU A 291 3.58 32.45 10.08
N ILE A 292 4.20 32.45 8.91
CA ILE A 292 4.53 33.67 8.17
C ILE A 292 3.39 34.00 7.22
N GLY A 293 2.61 32.99 6.80
CA GLY A 293 1.55 33.13 5.82
C GLY A 293 2.09 33.21 4.39
N ALA A 294 1.18 33.41 3.43
CA ALA A 294 1.57 33.53 2.02
C ALA A 294 2.40 34.79 1.75
N ASN A 295 3.49 34.63 1.02
CA ASN A 295 4.31 35.76 0.55
C ASN A 295 3.95 36.17 -0.89
N ILE A 296 4.58 37.23 -1.39
CA ILE A 296 4.30 37.77 -2.72
C ILE A 296 4.55 36.76 -3.86
N SER A 297 5.46 35.79 -3.68
CA SER A 297 5.72 34.75 -4.68
C SER A 297 4.60 33.72 -4.74
N ASP A 298 4.00 33.35 -3.59
CA ASP A 298 2.84 32.47 -3.54
C ASP A 298 1.63 33.13 -4.21
N LEU A 299 1.41 34.44 -3.98
CA LEU A 299 0.30 35.19 -4.57
C LEU A 299 0.39 35.32 -6.10
N ASN A 300 1.59 35.17 -6.66
CA ASN A 300 1.83 35.18 -8.10
C ASN A 300 1.61 33.81 -8.76
N GLU A 301 1.27 32.76 -8.00
CA GLU A 301 0.96 31.45 -8.57
C GLU A 301 -0.23 31.52 -9.54
N ASP A 302 -0.09 30.85 -10.68
CA ASP A 302 -1.21 30.68 -11.60
C ASP A 302 -2.16 29.59 -11.08
N LYS A 303 -3.30 30.03 -10.55
CA LYS A 303 -4.40 29.16 -10.09
C LYS A 303 -5.56 29.11 -11.09
N SER A 304 -5.32 29.49 -12.35
CA SER A 304 -6.35 29.49 -13.41
C SER A 304 -7.04 28.14 -13.57
N ASP A 305 -6.33 27.05 -13.24
CA ASP A 305 -6.86 25.69 -13.31
C ASP A 305 -7.67 25.23 -12.09
N SER A 306 -7.64 25.96 -10.98
CA SER A 306 -8.37 25.58 -9.77
C SER A 306 -9.88 25.61 -10.00
N ILE A 307 -10.59 24.64 -9.42
CA ILE A 307 -12.06 24.55 -9.49
C ILE A 307 -12.71 25.83 -8.94
N PHE A 308 -12.12 26.41 -7.90
CA PHE A 308 -12.52 27.69 -7.34
C PHE A 308 -12.46 28.83 -8.37
N TYR A 309 -11.29 29.05 -8.99
CA TYR A 309 -11.12 30.14 -9.95
C TYR A 309 -12.02 29.98 -11.18
N LYS A 310 -12.20 28.74 -11.64
CA LYS A 310 -13.15 28.40 -12.71
C LYS A 310 -14.60 28.74 -12.35
N LYS A 311 -15.01 28.58 -11.09
CA LYS A 311 -16.35 28.96 -10.62
C LYS A 311 -16.53 30.47 -10.55
N ILE A 312 -15.56 31.20 -10.00
CA ILE A 312 -15.64 32.67 -9.95
C ILE A 312 -15.72 33.28 -11.35
N LEU A 313 -15.02 32.72 -12.34
CA LEU A 313 -15.11 33.18 -13.73
C LEU A 313 -16.47 32.90 -14.41
N LEU A 314 -17.24 31.93 -13.91
CA LEU A 314 -18.58 31.62 -14.42
C LEU A 314 -19.65 32.54 -13.82
N GLU A 315 -19.40 33.03 -12.61
CA GLU A 315 -20.26 33.98 -11.93
C GLU A 315 -19.92 35.41 -12.37
N ASN A 316 -20.91 36.28 -12.56
CA ASN A 316 -20.71 37.66 -13.03
C ASN A 316 -20.16 38.58 -11.92
N ILE A 317 -18.99 38.23 -11.38
CA ILE A 317 -18.30 38.90 -10.26
C ILE A 317 -17.25 39.87 -10.82
N ASP A 318 -17.13 41.06 -10.22
CA ASP A 318 -16.11 42.04 -10.56
C ASP A 318 -14.70 41.43 -10.57
N THR A 319 -13.90 41.81 -11.56
CA THR A 319 -12.57 41.23 -11.79
C THR A 319 -11.61 41.53 -10.63
N SER A 320 -11.76 42.68 -9.98
CA SER A 320 -10.94 43.06 -8.82
C SER A 320 -11.28 42.20 -7.61
N LEU A 321 -12.57 41.94 -7.37
CA LEU A 321 -13.03 41.07 -6.29
C LEU A 321 -12.64 39.60 -6.53
N ALA A 322 -12.72 39.13 -7.77
CA ALA A 322 -12.25 37.81 -8.17
C ALA A 322 -10.75 37.63 -7.88
N ASN A 323 -9.93 38.60 -8.25
CA ASN A 323 -8.49 38.59 -7.98
C ASN A 323 -8.18 38.66 -6.47
N LEU A 324 -8.92 39.48 -5.72
CA LEU A 324 -8.78 39.53 -4.26
C LEU A 324 -9.12 38.18 -3.62
N SER A 325 -10.18 37.53 -4.10
CA SER A 325 -10.61 36.21 -3.61
C SER A 325 -9.58 35.12 -3.92
N LYS A 326 -8.92 35.20 -5.08
CA LYS A 326 -7.76 34.36 -5.41
C LYS A 326 -6.63 34.53 -4.40
N SER A 327 -6.30 35.77 -4.03
CA SER A 327 -5.26 36.02 -3.03
C SER A 327 -5.62 35.44 -1.67
N PHE A 328 -6.87 35.58 -1.22
CA PHE A 328 -7.34 34.96 0.03
C PHE A 328 -7.25 33.43 -0.02
N PHE A 329 -7.68 32.81 -1.12
CA PHE A 329 -7.58 31.36 -1.31
C PHE A 329 -6.13 30.87 -1.16
N ILE A 330 -5.18 31.55 -1.82
CA ILE A 330 -3.75 31.22 -1.72
C ILE A 330 -3.25 31.40 -0.28
N ALA A 331 -3.57 32.51 0.37
CA ALA A 331 -3.21 32.76 1.77
C ALA A 331 -3.66 31.62 2.68
N SER A 332 -4.90 31.17 2.49
CA SER A 332 -5.51 30.09 3.29
C SER A 332 -4.90 28.72 2.99
N GLU A 333 -4.57 28.41 1.74
CA GLU A 333 -3.90 27.16 1.38
C GLU A 333 -2.49 27.09 1.98
N VAL A 334 -1.74 28.19 1.91
CA VAL A 334 -0.41 28.29 2.53
C VAL A 334 -0.52 28.14 4.04
N TYR A 335 -1.45 28.87 4.67
CA TYR A 335 -1.69 28.78 6.10
C TYR A 335 -2.05 27.37 6.56
N ILE A 336 -2.96 26.67 5.88
CA ILE A 336 -3.32 25.28 6.22
C ILE A 336 -2.12 24.35 6.03
N ARG A 337 -1.31 24.57 5.00
CA ARG A 337 -0.09 23.79 4.77
C ARG A 337 0.90 24.00 5.92
N GLU A 338 1.10 25.23 6.37
CA GLU A 338 1.95 25.59 7.51
C GLU A 338 1.39 25.05 8.83
N LEU A 339 0.07 25.15 9.07
CA LEU A 339 -0.59 24.57 10.24
C LEU A 339 -0.38 23.07 10.32
N ARG A 340 -0.56 22.36 9.21
CA ARG A 340 -0.31 20.92 9.13
C ARG A 340 1.16 20.59 9.33
N ALA A 341 2.07 21.43 8.84
CA ALA A 341 3.51 21.28 9.08
C ALA A 341 3.87 21.55 10.55
N SER A 342 3.15 22.45 11.23
CA SER A 342 3.31 22.74 12.67
C SER A 342 2.74 21.65 13.58
N GLY A 343 2.14 20.60 13.02
CA GLY A 343 1.58 19.47 13.78
C GLY A 343 0.12 19.64 14.21
N MET A 344 -0.60 20.65 13.71
CA MET A 344 -2.00 20.85 14.06
C MET A 344 -2.87 19.65 13.64
N SER A 345 -3.71 19.17 14.58
CA SER A 345 -4.65 18.09 14.31
C SER A 345 -5.60 18.44 13.17
N ILE A 346 -5.77 17.50 12.24
CA ILE A 346 -6.71 17.64 11.13
C ILE A 346 -8.16 17.79 11.62
N ASP A 347 -8.49 17.25 12.79
CA ASP A 347 -9.84 17.38 13.36
C ASP A 347 -10.12 18.81 13.81
N VAL A 348 -9.10 19.53 14.28
CA VAL A 348 -9.21 20.96 14.62
C VAL A 348 -9.40 21.79 13.36
N ILE A 349 -8.63 21.52 12.31
CA ILE A 349 -8.76 22.18 11.00
C ILE A 349 -10.16 21.91 10.41
N ASN A 350 -10.63 20.66 10.46
CA ASN A 350 -11.97 20.29 10.00
C ASN A 350 -13.08 20.97 10.82
N ALA A 351 -12.88 21.17 12.12
CA ALA A 351 -13.84 21.90 12.96
C ALA A 351 -13.90 23.39 12.60
N VAL A 352 -12.77 24.01 12.22
CA VAL A 352 -12.72 25.38 11.69
C VAL A 352 -13.51 25.46 10.37
N PHE A 353 -13.24 24.56 9.43
CA PHE A 353 -14.00 24.46 8.18
C PHE A 353 -15.49 24.26 8.41
N GLY A 354 -15.87 23.40 9.35
CA GLY A 354 -17.27 23.19 9.71
C GLY A 354 -17.95 24.48 10.17
N LYS A 355 -17.27 25.31 10.96
CA LYS A 355 -17.83 26.59 11.42
C LYS A 355 -17.97 27.61 10.28
N ILE A 356 -16.98 27.68 9.39
CA ILE A 356 -17.01 28.54 8.21
C ILE A 356 -18.12 28.12 7.25
N PHE A 357 -18.28 26.80 7.04
CA PHE A 357 -19.32 26.25 6.20
C PHE A 357 -20.73 26.58 6.71
N ILE A 358 -20.95 26.53 8.03
CA ILE A 358 -22.23 26.94 8.64
C ILE A 358 -22.50 28.43 8.37
N ALA A 359 -21.51 29.30 8.60
CA ALA A 359 -21.66 30.73 8.32
C ALA A 359 -21.97 31.00 6.84
N TYR A 360 -21.36 30.25 5.92
CA TYR A 360 -21.69 30.31 4.50
C TYR A 360 -23.14 29.91 4.22
N GLN A 361 -23.64 28.81 4.81
CA GLN A 361 -25.02 28.38 4.61
C GLN A 361 -26.04 29.43 5.09
N GLU A 362 -25.75 30.13 6.18
CA GLU A 362 -26.59 31.23 6.69
C GLU A 362 -26.67 32.38 5.68
N ILE A 363 -25.52 32.90 5.23
CA ILE A 363 -25.47 34.03 4.29
C ILE A 363 -26.01 33.64 2.92
N PHE A 364 -25.72 32.42 2.45
CA PHE A 364 -26.26 31.89 1.20
C PHE A 364 -27.79 31.88 1.20
N SER A 365 -28.40 31.46 2.31
CA SER A 365 -29.86 31.50 2.48
C SER A 365 -30.42 32.92 2.57
N GLU A 366 -29.68 33.87 3.12
CA GLU A 366 -30.15 35.24 3.32
C GLU A 366 -30.02 36.11 2.07
N ILE A 367 -28.93 35.92 1.30
CA ILE A 367 -28.57 36.78 0.18
C ILE A 367 -28.86 36.08 -1.14
N TYR A 368 -28.19 34.96 -1.40
CA TYR A 368 -28.23 34.35 -2.73
C TYR A 368 -29.59 33.72 -3.04
N VAL A 369 -30.19 33.00 -2.10
CA VAL A 369 -31.52 32.40 -2.30
C VAL A 369 -32.60 33.48 -2.53
N LYS A 370 -32.47 34.66 -1.92
CA LYS A 370 -33.48 35.72 -2.02
C LYS A 370 -33.27 36.65 -3.21
N TYR A 371 -32.03 36.97 -3.55
CA TYR A 371 -31.69 38.02 -4.52
C TYR A 371 -30.92 37.49 -5.73
N GLY A 372 -30.37 36.28 -5.67
CA GLY A 372 -29.63 35.64 -6.78
C GLY A 372 -28.29 36.31 -7.10
N ASP A 373 -27.73 37.07 -6.17
CA ASP A 373 -26.53 37.88 -6.39
C ASP A 373 -25.29 37.21 -5.79
N SER A 374 -24.45 36.63 -6.66
CA SER A 374 -23.20 35.95 -6.29
C SER A 374 -22.12 36.93 -5.82
N GLU A 375 -22.11 38.17 -6.31
CA GLU A 375 -21.15 39.18 -5.90
C GLU A 375 -21.45 39.66 -4.49
N GLU A 376 -22.72 40.01 -4.21
CA GLU A 376 -23.14 40.43 -2.87
C GLU A 376 -23.01 39.29 -1.84
N LEU A 377 -23.27 38.04 -2.25
CA LEU A 377 -23.00 36.86 -1.43
C LEU A 377 -21.53 36.80 -1.01
N LEU A 378 -20.61 36.96 -1.97
CA LEU A 378 -19.18 36.86 -1.73
C LEU A 378 -18.67 37.99 -0.84
N ILE A 379 -19.09 39.23 -1.10
CA ILE A 379 -18.77 40.41 -0.30
C ILE A 379 -19.24 40.21 1.15
N SER A 380 -20.49 39.79 1.32
CA SER A 380 -21.07 39.56 2.64
C SER A 380 -20.40 38.40 3.36
N MET A 381 -19.99 37.35 2.64
CA MET A 381 -19.23 36.25 3.23
C MET A 381 -17.88 36.72 3.76
N HIS A 382 -17.11 37.48 2.97
CA HIS A 382 -15.82 38.02 3.44
C HIS A 382 -16.00 38.96 4.63
N ARG A 383 -17.05 39.78 4.64
CA ARG A 383 -17.36 40.67 5.78
C ARG A 383 -17.70 39.89 7.05
N THR A 384 -18.50 38.84 6.95
CA THR A 384 -18.87 38.03 8.12
C THR A 384 -17.67 37.27 8.67
N LEU A 385 -16.83 36.71 7.79
CA LEU A 385 -15.62 35.99 8.17
C LEU A 385 -14.61 36.85 8.91
N GLU A 386 -14.55 38.15 8.65
CA GLU A 386 -13.67 39.09 9.38
C GLU A 386 -13.98 39.17 10.88
N SER A 387 -15.21 38.83 11.28
CA SER A 387 -15.66 38.90 12.68
C SER A 387 -16.05 37.53 13.26
N ILE A 388 -15.74 36.43 12.56
CA ILE A 388 -16.17 35.10 12.96
C ILE A 388 -15.47 34.66 14.25
N ASP A 389 -16.25 34.19 15.22
CA ASP A 389 -15.70 34.01 16.57
C ASP A 389 -14.88 32.73 16.80
N PHE A 390 -14.91 31.63 16.07
CA PHE A 390 -14.27 30.34 16.48
C PHE A 390 -14.49 29.76 17.93
N GLY A 391 -14.91 30.53 18.94
CA GLY A 391 -15.24 30.10 20.29
C GLY A 391 -14.17 29.24 20.95
N ARG A 392 -14.55 28.02 21.33
CA ARG A 392 -13.67 27.05 22.00
C ARG A 392 -12.49 26.61 21.13
N LEU A 393 -12.59 26.75 19.81
CA LEU A 393 -11.51 26.35 18.89
C LEU A 393 -10.25 27.21 19.05
N LYS A 394 -10.39 28.48 19.47
CA LYS A 394 -9.28 29.40 19.75
C LYS A 394 -8.25 28.81 20.74
N LYS A 395 -8.67 27.90 21.63
CA LYS A 395 -7.79 27.26 22.62
C LYS A 395 -6.77 26.29 22.00
N PHE A 396 -7.00 25.84 20.77
CA PHE A 396 -6.11 24.92 20.07
C PHE A 396 -5.03 25.62 19.23
N PHE A 397 -5.07 26.95 19.15
CA PHE A 397 -4.08 27.76 18.44
C PHE A 397 -3.16 28.43 19.46
N SER A 398 -1.85 28.35 19.26
CA SER A 398 -0.91 29.21 19.98
C SER A 398 -0.96 30.64 19.43
N THR A 399 -0.41 31.62 20.17
CA THR A 399 -0.42 33.03 19.74
C THR A 399 0.19 33.23 18.34
N ASN A 400 1.23 32.45 18.01
CA ASN A 400 1.94 32.51 16.72
C ASN A 400 1.32 31.61 15.63
N GLN A 401 0.17 31.00 15.95
CA GLN A 401 -0.64 30.20 15.02
C GLN A 401 -2.03 30.81 14.79
N MET A 402 -2.33 31.96 15.39
CA MET A 402 -3.61 32.62 15.19
C MET A 402 -3.78 33.00 13.73
N MET A 403 -5.00 32.80 13.23
CA MET A 403 -5.33 33.09 11.85
C MET A 403 -5.44 34.61 11.63
N ASP A 404 -4.86 35.08 10.54
CA ASP A 404 -5.09 36.44 10.05
C ASP A 404 -6.36 36.51 9.19
N ASN A 405 -6.88 37.73 9.02
CA ASN A 405 -8.19 37.96 8.39
C ASN A 405 -8.28 37.42 6.95
N GLU A 406 -7.20 37.54 6.18
CA GLU A 406 -7.06 37.02 4.82
C GLU A 406 -7.13 35.50 4.75
N GLU A 407 -6.56 34.80 5.73
CA GLU A 407 -6.58 33.34 5.85
C GLU A 407 -7.96 32.85 6.25
N ILE A 408 -8.63 33.57 7.15
CA ILE A 408 -10.03 33.27 7.48
C ILE A 408 -10.91 33.45 6.24
N LYS A 409 -10.77 34.58 5.54
CA LYS A 409 -11.59 34.93 4.36
C LYS A 409 -11.42 33.97 3.19
N GLY A 410 -10.25 33.37 3.03
CA GLY A 410 -10.01 32.44 1.92
C GLY A 410 -10.35 30.99 2.21
N MET A 411 -10.53 30.61 3.48
CA MET A 411 -10.94 29.24 3.83
C MET A 411 -12.30 28.86 3.24
N ILE A 412 -13.17 29.81 2.94
CA ILE A 412 -14.44 29.48 2.26
C ILE A 412 -14.24 29.03 0.79
N HIS A 413 -13.08 29.34 0.21
CA HIS A 413 -12.75 29.00 -1.18
C HIS A 413 -12.09 27.63 -1.32
N ILE A 414 -11.68 27.05 -0.19
CA ILE A 414 -11.13 25.69 -0.06
C ILE A 414 -12.29 24.74 0.17
#